data_AF-A0A5N5JI05-F1
#
_entry.id   AF-A0A5N5JI05-F1
#
_cell.length_a   1.000
_cell.length_b   1.000
_cell.length_c   1.000
_cell.angle_alpha   90.00
_cell.angle_beta   90.00
_cell.angle_gamma   90.00
#
_symmetry.space_group_name_H-M   'P 1'
#
loop_
_entity.id
_entity.type
_entity.pdbx_description
1 polymer ?
#
loop_
_entity_poly.entity_id
_entity_poly.type
_entity_poly.pdbx_seq_one_letter_code
_entity_poly.pdbx_strand_id
1 'polypeptide(L)' 'MSIFLQDGKRFILNLISCIESSPLQLYCSALIISPVKNMVRQMFKASSWIITKPVVDEDWSPCFQTLEGHSNWVSSVASQ' A
#
# COMPACT_ATOMS: atom_id res chain seq x y z
N MET A 1 -1.00 4.72 -25.56
CA MET A 1 -0.95 4.92 -24.11
C MET A 1 -1.95 3.97 -23.49
N SER A 2 -1.52 2.99 -22.69
CA SER A 2 -2.43 1.98 -22.12
C SER A 2 -3.47 2.63 -21.21
N ILE A 3 -4.76 2.27 -21.34
CA ILE A 3 -5.87 2.75 -20.50
C ILE A 3 -5.51 2.59 -19.01
N PHE A 4 -4.84 1.49 -18.67
CA PHE A 4 -4.33 1.24 -17.33
C PHE A 4 -3.38 2.33 -16.81
N LEU A 5 -2.44 2.80 -17.63
CA LEU A 5 -1.51 3.86 -17.22
C LEU A 5 -2.23 5.20 -17.04
N GLN A 6 -3.21 5.48 -17.89
CA GLN A 6 -4.00 6.71 -17.79
C GLN A 6 -4.89 6.71 -16.55
N ASP A 7 -5.54 5.58 -16.25
CA ASP A 7 -6.35 5.42 -15.05
C ASP A 7 -5.49 5.37 -13.79
N GLY A 8 -4.35 4.70 -13.81
CA GLY A 8 -3.39 4.71 -12.70
C GLY A 8 -2.90 6.13 -12.37
N LYS A 9 -2.59 6.94 -13.40
CA LYS A 9 -2.24 8.36 -13.20
C LYS A 9 -3.38 9.14 -12.56
N ARG A 10 -4.62 8.98 -13.05
CA ARG A 10 -5.81 9.65 -12.49
C ARG A 10 -6.05 9.22 -11.04
N PHE A 11 -5.89 7.94 -10.75
CA PHE A 11 -6.02 7.38 -9.41
C PHE A 11 -5.03 8.02 -8.43
N ILE A 12 -3.74 8.06 -8.78
CA ILE A 12 -2.70 8.68 -7.93
C ILE A 12 -2.99 10.18 -7.72
N LEU A 13 -3.31 10.92 -8.79
CA LEU A 13 -3.60 12.36 -8.68
C LEU A 13 -4.82 12.65 -7.79
N ASN A 14 -5.87 11.82 -7.87
CA ASN A 14 -7.03 11.95 -6.99
C ASN A 14 -6.69 11.65 -5.52
N LEU A 15 -5.83 10.65 -5.27
CA LEU A 15 -5.39 10.32 -3.92
C LEU A 15 -4.52 11.42 -3.29
N ILE A 16 -3.69 12.13 -4.07
CA ILE A 16 -2.86 13.22 -3.54
C ILE A 16 -3.72 14.27 -2.82
N SER A 17 -4.88 14.64 -3.37
CA SER A 17 -5.79 15.59 -2.71
C SER A 17 -6.30 15.07 -1.35
N CYS A 18 -6.58 13.77 -1.25
CA CYS A 18 -6.93 13.14 0.03
C CYS A 18 -5.75 13.10 1.02
N ILE A 19 -4.53 12.88 0.53
CA ILE A 19 -3.31 12.87 1.35
C ILE A 19 -3.05 14.27 1.93
N GLU A 20 -3.16 15.31 1.10
CA GLU A 20 -2.96 16.70 1.51
C GLU A 20 -4.02 17.17 2.51
N SER A 21 -5.28 16.76 2.33
CA SER A 21 -6.38 17.16 3.21
C SER A 21 -6.42 16.40 4.54
N SER A 22 -5.89 15.18 4.62
CA SER A 22 -5.95 14.34 5.83
C SER A 22 -4.67 13.50 6.05
N PRO A 23 -3.50 14.16 6.17
CA PRO A 23 -2.22 13.46 6.27
C PRO A 23 -2.11 12.60 7.52
N LEU A 24 -2.67 13.06 8.65
CA LEU A 24 -2.64 12.33 9.92
C LEU A 24 -3.47 11.04 9.86
N GLN A 25 -4.67 11.12 9.27
CA GLN A 25 -5.56 9.97 9.12
C GLN A 25 -4.96 8.94 8.17
N LEU A 26 -4.32 9.40 7.09
CA LEU A 26 -3.60 8.52 6.17
C LEU A 26 -2.45 7.80 6.87
N TYR A 27 -1.64 8.52 7.63
CA TYR A 27 -0.53 7.95 8.40
C TYR A 27 -1.03 6.93 9.44
N CYS A 28 -2.08 7.27 10.20
CA CYS A 28 -2.68 6.34 11.16
C CYS A 28 -3.23 5.08 10.47
N SER A 29 -3.88 5.24 9.32
CA SER A 29 -4.39 4.13 8.53
C SER A 29 -3.26 3.22 8.06
N ALA A 30 -2.19 3.80 7.50
CA ALA A 30 -1.00 3.09 7.06
C ALA A 30 -0.33 2.30 8.20
N LEU A 31 -0.20 2.91 9.39
CA LEU A 31 0.33 2.23 10.58
C LEU A 31 -0.52 1.03 11.00
N ILE A 32 -1.84 1.14 10.92
CA ILE A 32 -2.76 0.11 11.39
C ILE A 32 -2.81 -1.09 10.45
N ILE A 33 -2.76 -0.85 9.14
CA ILE A 33 -2.77 -1.90 8.12
C ILE A 33 -1.39 -2.55 7.91
N SER A 34 -0.32 -1.91 8.38
CA SER A 34 1.03 -2.48 8.29
C SER A 34 1.15 -3.76 9.11
N PRO A 35 2.00 -4.72 8.71
CA PRO A 35 2.22 -5.95 9.47
C PRO A 35 2.62 -5.70 10.92
N VAL A 36 2.35 -6.66 11.80
CA VAL A 36 2.59 -6.52 13.26
C VAL A 36 4.07 -6.25 13.57
N LYS A 37 4.99 -6.88 12.84
CA LYS A 37 6.44 -6.73 13.02
C LYS A 37 7.04 -5.55 12.26
N ASN A 38 6.23 -4.75 11.58
CA ASN A 38 6.74 -3.58 10.88
C ASN A 38 7.39 -2.60 11.88
N MET A 39 8.66 -2.27 11.66
CA MET A 39 9.45 -1.43 12.57
C MET A 39 8.83 -0.04 12.79
N VAL A 40 8.25 0.56 11.75
CA VAL A 40 7.56 1.86 11.85
C VAL A 40 6.33 1.71 12.75
N ARG A 41 5.56 0.62 12.58
CA ARG A 41 4.40 0.32 13.43
C ARG A 41 4.78 0.07 14.89
N GLN A 42 5.92 -0.55 15.15
CA GLN A 42 6.40 -0.77 16.52
C GLN A 42 6.87 0.52 17.18
N MET A 43 7.51 1.41 16.41
CA MET A 43 8.01 2.68 16.90
C MET A 43 6.89 3.70 17.17
N PHE A 44 5.81 3.65 16.39
CA PHE A 44 4.71 4.61 16.47
C PHE A 44 3.39 3.95 16.86
N LYS A 45 2.78 4.42 17.95
CA LYS A 45 1.46 3.95 18.38
C LYS A 45 0.36 4.56 17.51
N ALA A 46 -0.58 3.72 17.06
CA ALA A 46 -1.81 4.18 16.42
C ALA A 46 -2.62 5.06 17.39
N SER A 47 -3.36 6.01 16.82
CA SER A 47 -4.16 6.96 17.60
C SER A 47 -5.27 6.27 18.41
N SER A 48 -5.60 6.83 19.58
CA SER A 48 -6.56 6.27 20.55
C SER A 48 -8.01 6.24 20.06
N TRP A 49 -8.37 7.07 19.07
CA TRP A 49 -9.71 7.09 18.47
C TRP A 49 -9.99 5.89 17.56
N ILE A 50 -9.00 5.04 17.30
CA ILE A 50 -9.13 3.88 16.43
C ILE A 50 -9.37 2.64 17.27
N ILE A 51 -10.66 2.32 17.43
CA ILE A 51 -11.15 1.27 18.32
C ILE A 51 -10.96 -0.11 17.68
N THR A 52 -11.30 -0.23 16.39
CA THR A 52 -11.24 -1.49 15.65
C THR A 52 -9.95 -1.55 14.84
N LYS A 53 -9.09 -2.53 15.15
CA LYS A 53 -7.90 -2.83 14.35
C LYS A 53 -8.21 -4.00 13.40
N PRO A 54 -7.81 -3.91 12.12
CA PRO A 54 -7.93 -5.03 11.19
C PRO A 54 -7.00 -6.17 11.63
N VAL A 55 -7.37 -7.40 11.26
CA VAL A 55 -6.47 -8.54 11.31
C VAL A 55 -5.45 -8.35 10.19
N VAL A 56 -4.18 -8.35 10.54
CA VAL A 56 -3.06 -8.15 9.60
C VAL A 56 -1.98 -9.17 9.90
N ASP A 57 -1.22 -9.52 8.87
CA ASP A 57 -0.15 -10.50 8.95
C ASP A 57 0.97 -10.05 9.92
N GLU A 58 1.74 -11.02 10.41
CA GLU A 58 2.91 -10.71 11.24
C GLU A 58 3.99 -9.97 10.45
N ASP A 59 4.25 -10.43 9.23
CA ASP A 59 5.26 -9.93 8.31
C ASP A 59 4.63 -9.62 6.95
N TRP A 60 5.34 -8.85 6.13
CA TRP A 60 4.90 -8.62 4.75
C TRP A 60 4.84 -9.95 3.99
N SER A 61 3.76 -10.17 3.23
CA SER A 61 3.67 -11.37 2.40
C SER A 61 4.80 -11.38 1.36
N PRO A 62 5.39 -12.56 1.06
CA PRO A 62 6.45 -12.67 0.03
C PRO A 62 6.02 -12.13 -1.34
N CYS A 63 4.72 -12.04 -1.59
CA CYS A 63 4.14 -11.49 -2.82
C CYS A 63 4.57 -10.03 -3.08
N PHE A 64 4.82 -9.22 -2.04
CA PHE A 64 5.32 -7.85 -2.20
C PHE A 64 6.78 -7.79 -2.67
N GLN A 65 7.58 -8.84 -2.46
CA GLN A 65 8.98 -8.93 -2.88
C GLN A 65 9.16 -9.49 -4.29
N THR A 66 8.11 -10.00 -4.93
CA THR A 66 8.20 -10.63 -6.27
C THR A 66 8.42 -9.65 -7.44
N LEU A 67 8.68 -8.37 -7.18
CA LEU A 67 9.18 -7.43 -8.18
C LEU A 67 10.72 -7.32 -8.20
N GLU A 68 11.45 -8.10 -7.41
CA GLU A 68 12.91 -8.22 -7.54
C GLU A 68 13.25 -9.41 -8.45
N GLY A 69 13.33 -9.15 -9.77
CA GLY A 69 13.82 -10.13 -10.75
C GLY A 69 13.42 -9.89 -12.21
N HIS A 70 12.45 -9.01 -12.49
CA HIS A 70 11.99 -8.73 -13.85
C HIS A 70 12.47 -7.37 -14.37
N SER A 71 13.66 -7.36 -14.98
CA SER A 71 14.23 -6.20 -15.69
C SER A 71 13.93 -6.17 -17.20
N ASN A 72 13.18 -7.16 -17.72
CA ASN A 72 12.82 -7.27 -19.14
C ASN A 72 11.31 -7.12 -19.39
N TRP A 73 10.94 -6.62 -20.57
CA TRP A 73 9.53 -6.54 -21.02
C TRP A 73 8.87 -7.92 -21.04
N VAL A 74 7.78 -8.09 -20.31
CA VAL A 74 6.91 -9.27 -20.39
C VAL A 74 5.98 -9.08 -21.59
N SER A 75 6.24 -9.82 -22.67
CA SER A 75 5.50 -9.71 -23.95
C SER A 75 4.28 -10.61 -24.04
N SER A 76 4.06 -11.54 -23.10
CA SER A 76 2.87 -12.38 -23.09
C SER A 76 2.68 -13.03 -21.72
N VAL A 77 1.45 -13.00 -21.21
CA VAL A 77 1.01 -13.89 -20.14
C VAL A 77 -0.12 -14.73 -20.73
N ALA A 78 0.23 -15.85 -21.35
CA ALA A 78 -0.77 -16.79 -21.80
C ALA A 78 -1.36 -17.49 -20.57
N SER A 79 -2.66 -17.29 -20.34
CA SER A 79 -3.45 -18.16 -19.46
C SER A 79 -4.07 -19.26 -20.33
N GLN A 80 -4.00 -20.48 -19.82
CA GLN A 80 -4.52 -21.70 -20.43
C GLN A 80 -6.05 -21.75 -20.31
#